data_AF-A0A949LK61-F1
#
_entry.id   AF-A0A949LK61-F1
#
_cell.length_a   1.000
_cell.length_b   1.000
_cell.length_c   1.000
_cell.angle_alpha   90.00
_cell.angle_beta   90.00
_cell.angle_gamma   90.00
#
_symmetry.space_group_name_H-M   'P 1'
#
loop_
_entity.id
_entity.type
_entity.pdbx_description
1 polymer ?
#
loop_
_entity_poly.entity_id
_entity_poly.type
_entity_poly.pdbx_seq_one_letter_code
_entity_poly.pdbx_strand_id
1 'polypeptide(L)'
;MLNQTRPITMAVLAMGGEGGGVLADWCIDMAEHSGYWAQTTSVPGVAQRTGATVYYLEFFADDGSKKEPILSTMPTPGEVDIVIASELMEAGRAVFRGFVTPETTTFIASTNRVYSMTEKTAMGDGRVSSEELLSACEAAAKKFIAGDFSEVADKSGTVISAALFGALAGSDALPFTKNQFTTAVERSGLGVKNSLAAFEKSFEIAQNSLKPKSNPVSISIGAKPADAPTANLGLTPAQELEILNNPNGAVGSKLQDLASRIKSNYPSAVTLMTISGIKRTADYQDPAYAKVYLDRLEAVKKRDSVLGDGTYRILNEVARYTALWMTYEDTIRVADLKTRRTRFNRVNKEARVGDDQIMQVREFLHPMAEEIADTLPTLLGGWLIKTKPV
;
A
#
# COMPACT_ATOMS: atom_id res chain seq x y z
N MET A 1 -15.18 36.65 18.74
CA MET A 1 -14.08 35.68 18.57
C MET A 1 -14.22 34.67 19.69
N LEU A 2 -14.45 33.40 19.38
CA LEU A 2 -14.44 32.34 20.39
C LEU A 2 -13.02 32.29 20.96
N ASN A 3 -12.86 32.53 22.26
CA ASN A 3 -11.62 32.30 22.98
C ASN A 3 -11.31 30.79 22.86
N GLN A 4 -10.51 30.39 21.88
CA GLN A 4 -10.01 29.02 21.80
C GLN A 4 -8.97 28.84 22.90
N THR A 5 -9.37 28.19 23.99
CA THR A 5 -8.51 27.88 25.14
C THR A 5 -7.59 26.68 24.89
N ARG A 6 -7.71 26.01 23.73
CA ARG A 6 -6.90 24.86 23.34
C ARG A 6 -6.63 24.87 21.82
N PRO A 7 -5.54 24.25 21.36
CA PRO A 7 -5.27 24.09 19.94
C PRO A 7 -6.29 23.18 19.25
N ILE A 8 -6.45 23.38 17.94
CA ILE A 8 -7.09 22.42 17.04
C ILE A 8 -6.06 21.34 16.72
N THR A 9 -6.39 20.08 16.95
CA THR A 9 -5.48 18.94 16.77
C THR A 9 -5.81 18.17 15.48
N MET A 10 -4.80 17.79 14.72
CA MET A 10 -4.98 17.07 13.45
C MET A 10 -3.97 15.94 13.26
N ALA A 11 -4.43 14.78 12.82
CA ALA A 11 -3.58 13.66 12.43
C ALA A 11 -3.80 13.29 10.95
N VAL A 12 -2.73 13.29 10.16
CA VAL A 12 -2.71 12.82 8.76
C VAL A 12 -2.00 11.48 8.70
N LEU A 13 -2.72 10.42 8.34
CA LEU A 13 -2.19 9.09 8.11
C LEU A 13 -2.03 8.90 6.60
N ALA A 14 -0.78 8.97 6.14
CA ALA A 14 -0.45 8.83 4.72
C ALA A 14 0.51 7.67 4.45
N MET A 15 0.25 6.89 3.40
CA MET A 15 1.23 5.90 2.95
C MET A 15 2.47 6.60 2.38
N GLY A 16 3.62 5.90 2.46
CA GLY A 16 4.87 6.41 1.89
C GLY A 16 4.72 6.68 0.39
N GLY A 17 5.07 7.90 -0.04
CA GLY A 17 5.00 8.33 -1.44
C GLY A 17 3.70 9.06 -1.83
N GLU A 18 2.71 9.16 -0.94
CA GLU A 18 1.41 9.80 -1.26
C GLU A 18 1.36 11.31 -0.95
N GLY A 19 2.48 11.89 -0.53
CA GLY A 19 2.57 13.33 -0.27
C GLY A 19 1.97 13.77 1.07
N GLY A 20 1.92 12.90 2.08
CA GLY A 20 1.46 13.28 3.43
C GLY A 20 2.22 14.47 4.03
N GLY A 21 3.54 14.54 3.80
CA GLY A 21 4.35 15.69 4.19
C GLY A 21 3.95 16.97 3.45
N VAL A 22 3.70 16.88 2.14
CA VAL A 22 3.22 18.03 1.34
C VAL A 22 1.88 18.55 1.87
N LEU A 23 0.96 17.64 2.23
CA LEU A 23 -0.31 18.02 2.84
C LEU A 23 -0.10 18.72 4.19
N ALA A 24 0.77 18.18 5.04
CA ALA A 24 1.11 18.78 6.33
C ALA A 24 1.72 20.18 6.16
N ASP A 25 2.68 20.34 5.23
CA ASP A 25 3.35 21.60 4.95
C ASP A 25 2.36 22.66 4.45
N TRP A 26 1.43 22.31 3.55
CA TRP A 26 0.37 23.22 3.12
C TRP A 26 -0.55 23.64 4.27
N CYS A 27 -0.86 22.75 5.21
CA CYS A 27 -1.67 23.08 6.39
C CYS A 27 -0.94 24.05 7.33
N ILE A 28 0.36 23.85 7.58
CA ILE A 28 1.20 24.76 8.38
C ILE A 28 1.29 26.13 7.71
N ASP A 29 1.69 26.17 6.44
CA ASP A 29 1.83 27.41 5.68
C ASP A 29 0.51 28.19 5.63
N MET A 30 -0.62 27.51 5.44
CA MET A 30 -1.94 28.11 5.45
C MET A 30 -2.30 28.70 6.83
N ALA A 31 -2.04 27.97 7.92
CA ALA A 31 -2.35 28.41 9.27
C ALA A 31 -1.51 29.60 9.72
N GLU A 32 -0.18 29.57 9.50
CA GLU A 32 0.74 30.64 9.86
C GLU A 32 0.40 31.96 9.14
N HIS A 33 0.11 31.89 7.84
CA HIS A 33 -0.34 33.05 7.07
C HIS A 33 -1.76 33.54 7.45
N SER A 34 -2.47 32.77 8.27
CA SER A 34 -3.82 33.09 8.75
C SER A 34 -3.85 33.53 10.21
N GLY A 35 -2.69 33.82 10.82
CA GLY A 35 -2.59 34.31 12.19
C GLY A 35 -2.70 33.22 13.26
N TYR A 36 -2.24 32.01 12.96
CA TYR A 36 -2.16 30.90 13.91
C TYR A 36 -0.71 30.51 14.13
N TRP A 37 -0.37 30.15 15.37
CA TRP A 37 0.79 29.33 15.67
C TRP A 37 0.50 27.91 15.19
N ALA A 38 1.42 27.31 14.45
CA ALA A 38 1.25 25.97 13.92
C ALA A 38 2.51 25.13 14.15
N GLN A 39 2.32 23.86 14.51
CA GLN A 39 3.41 22.89 14.64
C GLN A 39 3.06 21.62 13.88
N THR A 40 4.06 20.98 13.29
CA THR A 40 3.94 19.63 12.73
C THR A 40 5.03 18.73 13.28
N THR A 41 4.67 17.48 13.56
CA THR A 41 5.58 16.39 13.92
C THR A 41 5.23 15.19 13.06
N SER A 42 6.19 14.29 12.83
CA SER A 42 5.89 13.06 12.08
C SER A 42 6.53 11.85 12.72
N VAL A 43 5.76 10.76 12.74
CA VAL A 43 6.25 9.43 13.10
C VAL A 43 6.27 8.61 11.81
N PRO A 44 7.46 8.34 11.23
CA PRO A 44 7.56 7.59 9.99
C PRO A 44 7.04 6.17 10.19
N GLY A 45 6.13 5.75 9.31
CA GLY A 45 5.80 4.34 9.17
C GLY A 45 6.93 3.67 8.40
N VAL A 46 7.53 2.58 8.93
CA VAL A 46 8.58 1.84 8.22
C VAL A 46 8.01 1.06 7.02
N ALA A 47 7.83 1.77 5.91
CA ALA A 47 7.37 1.29 4.60
C ALA A 47 5.97 0.63 4.61
N GLN A 48 5.50 0.16 3.44
CA GLN A 48 4.21 -0.52 3.22
C GLN A 48 3.97 -1.78 4.09
N ARG A 49 4.88 -2.14 5.01
CA ARG A 49 4.77 -3.27 5.93
C ARG A 49 4.16 -2.89 7.29
N THR A 50 4.57 -1.78 7.91
CA THR A 50 4.14 -1.43 9.29
C THR A 50 3.01 -0.41 9.39
N GLY A 51 2.69 0.32 8.31
CA GLY A 51 1.56 1.26 8.26
C GLY A 51 1.95 2.66 7.80
N ALA A 52 0.97 3.56 7.74
CA ALA A 52 1.17 4.95 7.34
C ALA A 52 2.18 5.70 8.21
N THR A 53 2.81 6.71 7.59
CA THR A 53 3.43 7.81 8.33
C THR A 53 2.32 8.66 8.92
N VAL A 54 2.42 8.95 10.22
CA VAL A 54 1.48 9.82 10.93
C VAL A 54 2.12 11.19 11.04
N TYR A 55 1.51 12.20 10.41
CA TYR A 55 1.85 13.60 10.63
C TYR A 55 0.84 14.17 11.62
N TYR A 56 1.33 14.72 12.73
CA TYR A 56 0.51 15.34 13.76
C TYR A 56 0.73 16.84 13.77
N LEU A 57 -0.38 17.59 13.68
CA LEU A 57 -0.40 19.02 13.59
C LEU A 57 -1.25 19.62 14.69
N GLU A 58 -0.82 20.77 15.22
CA GLU A 58 -1.63 21.60 16.11
C GLU A 58 -1.69 23.03 15.59
N PHE A 59 -2.87 23.65 15.68
CA PHE A 59 -3.11 25.04 15.29
C PHE A 59 -3.68 25.81 16.48
N PHE A 60 -3.02 26.90 16.88
CA PHE A 60 -3.45 27.75 17.98
C PHE A 60 -3.54 29.20 17.52
N ALA A 61 -4.71 29.82 17.65
CA ALA A 61 -4.91 31.21 17.22
C ALA A 61 -3.96 32.16 17.95
N ASP A 62 -3.29 33.07 17.23
CA ASP A 62 -2.50 34.11 17.87
C ASP A 62 -3.43 35.12 18.55
N ASP A 63 -3.32 35.22 19.88
CA ASP A 63 -4.07 36.15 20.71
C ASP A 63 -3.44 37.56 20.76
N GLY A 64 -2.35 37.76 20.01
CA GLY A 64 -1.59 39.02 19.96
C GLY A 64 -0.68 39.22 21.17
N SER A 65 -0.63 38.28 22.12
CA SER A 65 0.26 38.35 23.29
C SER A 65 1.72 38.10 22.93
N LYS A 66 1.99 37.60 21.71
CA LYS A 66 3.32 37.17 21.23
C LYS A 66 4.00 36.12 22.12
N LYS A 67 3.21 35.40 22.92
CA LYS A 67 3.69 34.25 23.67
C LYS A 67 3.45 33.01 22.83
N GLU A 68 4.54 32.38 22.40
CA GLU A 68 4.48 31.12 21.68
C GLU A 68 3.86 30.02 22.58
N PRO A 69 2.81 29.31 22.12
CA PRO A 69 2.19 28.24 22.88
C PRO A 69 3.06 26.99 22.90
N ILE A 70 2.93 26.18 23.95
CA ILE A 70 3.54 24.84 23.99
C ILE A 70 2.55 23.87 23.35
N LEU A 71 2.93 23.28 22.23
CA LEU A 71 2.11 22.37 21.44
C LEU A 71 2.60 20.91 21.60
N SER A 72 1.66 19.96 21.58
CA SER A 72 1.99 18.53 21.70
C SER A 72 2.74 18.02 20.46
N THR A 73 3.58 17.01 20.67
CA THR A 73 4.37 16.36 19.61
C THR A 73 3.78 15.03 19.14
N MET A 74 2.60 14.65 19.65
CA MET A 74 1.94 13.40 19.28
C MET A 74 0.42 13.48 19.44
N PRO A 75 -0.34 12.73 18.62
CA PRO A 75 -1.78 12.64 18.76
C PRO A 75 -2.14 11.82 20.01
N THR A 76 -2.94 12.40 20.89
CA THR A 76 -3.53 11.68 22.02
C THR A 76 -4.82 10.99 21.59
N PRO A 77 -4.96 9.66 21.74
CA PRO A 77 -6.22 8.97 21.48
C PRO A 77 -7.39 9.62 22.23
N GLY A 78 -8.50 9.84 21.53
CA GLY A 78 -9.70 10.52 22.04
C GLY A 78 -9.69 12.05 21.98
N GLU A 79 -8.56 12.67 21.63
CA GLU A 79 -8.41 14.14 21.65
C GLU A 79 -8.05 14.72 20.28
N VAL A 80 -8.22 13.97 19.19
CA VAL A 80 -7.92 14.43 17.83
C VAL A 80 -9.17 15.02 17.16
N ASP A 81 -9.15 16.32 16.85
CA ASP A 81 -10.28 17.02 16.23
C ASP A 81 -10.46 16.65 14.76
N ILE A 82 -9.36 16.46 14.03
CA ILE A 82 -9.36 16.18 12.59
C ILE A 82 -8.47 14.99 12.30
N VAL A 83 -9.02 13.96 11.65
CA VAL A 83 -8.22 12.84 11.15
C VAL A 83 -8.36 12.77 9.64
N ILE A 84 -7.24 12.62 8.95
CA ILE A 84 -7.20 12.42 7.49
C ILE A 84 -6.49 11.10 7.21
N ALA A 85 -7.13 10.18 6.51
CA ALA A 85 -6.53 8.94 6.03
C ALA A 85 -6.48 8.92 4.50
N SER A 86 -5.29 8.72 3.93
CA SER A 86 -5.10 8.69 2.47
C SER A 86 -5.51 7.37 1.81
N GLU A 87 -5.82 6.34 2.59
CA GLU A 87 -6.18 5.01 2.12
C GLU A 87 -7.10 4.30 3.13
N LEU A 88 -7.93 3.38 2.65
CA LEU A 88 -9.01 2.76 3.43
C LEU A 88 -8.53 1.93 4.65
N MET A 89 -7.45 1.16 4.52
CA MET A 89 -6.88 0.40 5.63
C MET A 89 -6.25 1.31 6.67
N GLU A 90 -5.64 2.42 6.25
CA GLU A 90 -5.14 3.45 7.18
C GLU A 90 -6.28 4.15 7.92
N ALA A 91 -7.45 4.30 7.27
CA ALA A 91 -8.66 4.76 7.94
C ALA A 91 -9.09 3.79 9.06
N GLY A 92 -9.12 2.48 8.77
CA GLY A 92 -9.39 1.45 9.78
C GLY A 92 -8.38 1.45 10.94
N ARG A 93 -7.09 1.67 10.63
CA ARG A 93 -6.03 1.79 11.64
C ARG A 93 -6.19 3.03 12.51
N ALA A 94 -6.65 4.15 11.95
CA ALA A 94 -6.92 5.36 12.72
C ALA A 94 -8.02 5.14 13.77
N VAL A 95 -9.10 4.45 13.39
CA VAL A 95 -10.17 4.03 14.30
C VAL A 95 -9.62 3.09 15.37
N PHE A 96 -8.86 2.05 14.98
CA PHE A 96 -8.28 1.09 15.93
C PHE A 96 -7.31 1.75 16.93
N ARG A 97 -6.56 2.78 16.51
CA ARG A 97 -5.65 3.56 17.37
C ARG A 97 -6.38 4.52 18.32
N GLY A 98 -7.70 4.67 18.19
CA GLY A 98 -8.49 5.60 19.00
C GLY A 98 -8.28 7.07 18.62
N PHE A 99 -7.76 7.36 17.43
CA PHE A 99 -7.66 8.75 16.95
C PHE A 99 -9.01 9.31 16.53
N VAL A 100 -9.96 8.44 16.17
CA VAL A 100 -11.29 8.83 15.70
C VAL A 100 -12.29 8.53 16.80
N THR A 101 -13.00 9.56 17.27
CA THR A 101 -14.03 9.46 18.31
C THR A 101 -15.34 10.17 17.93
N PRO A 102 -16.50 9.63 18.34
CA PRO A 102 -17.80 10.13 17.91
C PRO A 102 -18.18 11.49 18.48
N GLU A 103 -17.51 11.95 19.55
CA GLU A 103 -17.81 13.22 20.22
C GLU A 103 -17.11 14.42 19.56
N THR A 104 -15.93 14.20 18.97
CA THR A 104 -14.98 15.27 18.60
C THR A 104 -14.57 15.22 17.13
N THR A 105 -14.27 14.05 16.58
CA THR A 105 -13.47 13.95 15.35
C THR A 105 -14.26 14.19 14.06
N THR A 106 -13.79 15.14 13.25
CA THR A 106 -14.07 15.16 11.81
C THR A 106 -13.08 14.26 11.09
N PHE A 107 -13.58 13.19 10.48
CA PHE A 107 -12.78 12.16 9.84
C PHE A 107 -12.95 12.20 8.33
N ILE A 108 -11.84 12.41 7.62
CA ILE A 108 -11.77 12.42 6.16
C ILE A 108 -10.97 11.19 5.73
N ALA A 109 -11.57 10.31 4.93
CA ALA A 109 -10.90 9.09 4.48
C ALA A 109 -11.04 8.90 2.97
N SER A 110 -9.93 8.56 2.32
CA SER A 110 -9.98 8.07 0.95
C SER A 110 -10.43 6.61 0.89
N THR A 111 -11.30 6.28 -0.06
CA THR A 111 -11.88 4.93 -0.20
C THR A 111 -11.07 4.01 -1.11
N ASN A 112 -10.03 4.53 -1.78
CA ASN A 112 -9.11 3.71 -2.55
C ASN A 112 -8.46 2.67 -1.64
N ARG A 113 -8.19 1.51 -2.22
CA ARG A 113 -7.74 0.35 -1.47
C ARG A 113 -6.43 -0.20 -2.01
N VAL A 114 -5.43 -0.27 -1.14
CA VAL A 114 -4.15 -0.92 -1.40
C VAL A 114 -3.99 -2.08 -0.43
N TYR A 115 -3.99 -3.31 -0.96
CA TYR A 115 -3.94 -4.49 -0.09
C TYR A 115 -2.66 -4.54 0.75
N SER A 116 -2.86 -4.72 2.05
CA SER A 116 -1.81 -4.94 3.03
C SER A 116 -1.09 -6.26 2.79
N MET A 117 0.10 -6.40 3.38
CA MET A 117 0.85 -7.66 3.30
C MET A 117 0.08 -8.84 3.89
N THR A 118 -0.67 -8.63 4.98
CA THR A 118 -1.50 -9.68 5.59
C THR A 118 -2.56 -10.19 4.62
N GLU A 119 -3.23 -9.28 3.91
CA GLU A 119 -4.23 -9.66 2.91
C GLU A 119 -3.61 -10.37 1.70
N LYS A 120 -2.42 -9.91 1.26
CA LYS A 120 -1.68 -10.49 0.13
C LYS A 120 -1.08 -11.87 0.43
N THR A 121 -0.79 -12.17 1.69
CA THR A 121 -0.11 -13.42 2.10
C THR A 121 -1.07 -14.54 2.49
N ALA A 122 -2.36 -14.23 2.63
CA ALA A 122 -3.38 -15.24 2.90
C ALA A 122 -3.48 -16.27 1.77
N MET A 123 -3.77 -17.52 2.15
CA MET A 123 -3.92 -18.65 1.20
C MET A 123 -5.21 -18.59 0.38
N GLY A 124 -6.20 -17.84 0.86
CA GLY A 124 -7.50 -17.65 0.22
C GLY A 124 -7.78 -16.16 0.00
N ASP A 125 -9.05 -15.77 0.10
CA ASP A 125 -9.40 -14.36 0.14
C ASP A 125 -9.05 -13.79 1.51
N GLY A 126 -7.86 -13.17 1.62
CA GLY A 126 -7.39 -12.52 2.84
C GLY A 126 -7.91 -11.11 3.04
N ARG A 127 -8.72 -10.58 2.11
CA ARG A 127 -9.19 -9.20 2.14
C ARG A 127 -10.13 -8.98 3.32
N VAL A 128 -9.91 -7.88 4.05
CA VAL A 128 -10.88 -7.36 5.01
C VAL A 128 -12.11 -6.83 4.25
N SER A 129 -13.33 -6.83 4.81
CA SER A 129 -14.45 -6.19 4.09
C SER A 129 -14.24 -4.67 4.01
N SER A 130 -14.36 -4.11 2.80
CA SER A 130 -14.35 -2.65 2.64
C SER A 130 -15.61 -2.03 3.26
N GLU A 131 -16.76 -2.71 3.17
CA GLU A 131 -18.01 -2.20 3.74
C GLU A 131 -17.97 -2.15 5.27
N GLU A 132 -17.39 -3.18 5.90
CA GLU A 132 -17.21 -3.21 7.36
C GLU A 132 -16.27 -2.10 7.82
N LEU A 133 -15.16 -1.88 7.11
CA LEU A 133 -14.24 -0.78 7.41
C LEU A 133 -14.91 0.59 7.29
N LEU A 134 -15.64 0.84 6.21
CA LEU A 134 -16.35 2.11 6.02
C LEU A 134 -17.44 2.33 7.07
N SER A 135 -18.19 1.27 7.39
CA SER A 135 -19.23 1.33 8.42
C SER A 135 -18.64 1.59 9.81
N ALA A 136 -17.48 0.99 10.13
CA ALA A 136 -16.75 1.27 11.36
C ALA A 136 -16.22 2.71 11.41
N CYS A 137 -15.74 3.25 10.28
CA CYS A 137 -15.30 4.64 10.18
C CYS A 137 -16.46 5.63 10.38
N GLU A 138 -17.61 5.38 9.76
CA GLU A 138 -18.82 6.22 9.91
C GLU A 138 -19.35 6.19 11.35
N ALA A 139 -19.33 5.02 12.00
CA ALA A 139 -19.77 4.88 13.40
C ALA A 139 -18.79 5.50 14.42
N ALA A 140 -17.49 5.51 14.12
CA ALA A 140 -16.47 6.00 15.04
C ALA A 140 -16.29 7.53 15.02
N ALA A 141 -16.71 8.20 13.95
CA ALA A 141 -16.47 9.64 13.78
C ALA A 141 -17.71 10.48 14.12
N LYS A 142 -17.49 11.68 14.68
CA LYS A 142 -18.55 12.70 14.81
C LYS A 142 -19.09 13.11 13.45
N LYS A 143 -18.18 13.23 12.48
CA LYS A 143 -18.45 13.64 11.12
C LYS A 143 -17.55 12.86 10.19
N PHE A 144 -18.12 12.10 9.27
CA PHE A 144 -17.36 11.27 8.33
C PHE A 144 -17.52 11.78 6.89
N ILE A 145 -16.39 12.03 6.23
CA ILE A 145 -16.30 12.41 4.82
C ILE A 145 -15.48 11.34 4.12
N ALA A 146 -16.09 10.68 3.14
CA ALA A 146 -15.46 9.62 2.38
C ALA A 146 -15.62 9.88 0.88
N GLY A 147 -14.57 9.56 0.11
CA GLY A 147 -14.59 9.58 -1.34
C GLY A 147 -13.33 8.94 -1.90
N ASP A 148 -13.33 8.60 -3.19
CA ASP A 148 -12.11 8.09 -3.83
C ASP A 148 -11.19 9.26 -4.21
N PHE A 149 -10.48 9.80 -3.22
CA PHE A 149 -9.60 10.95 -3.41
C PHE A 149 -8.37 10.59 -4.25
N SER A 150 -7.99 9.31 -4.30
CA SER A 150 -6.96 8.80 -5.22
C SER A 150 -7.44 8.93 -6.66
N GLU A 151 -8.65 8.48 -6.98
CA GLU A 151 -9.20 8.60 -8.34
C GLU A 151 -9.35 10.08 -8.76
N VAL A 152 -9.73 10.96 -7.83
CA VAL A 152 -9.80 12.41 -8.10
C VAL A 152 -8.42 12.98 -8.45
N ALA A 153 -7.38 12.57 -7.72
CA ALA A 153 -6.01 13.00 -7.96
C ALA A 153 -5.46 12.46 -9.30
N ASP A 154 -5.67 11.18 -9.59
CA ASP A 154 -5.26 10.53 -10.83
C ASP A 154 -5.91 11.20 -12.05
N LYS A 155 -7.23 11.41 -12.01
CA LYS A 155 -7.97 12.11 -13.08
C LYS A 155 -7.54 13.56 -13.26
N SER A 156 -6.94 14.16 -12.25
CA SER A 156 -6.48 15.55 -12.27
C SER A 156 -4.96 15.65 -12.54
N GLY A 157 -4.25 14.52 -12.67
CA GLY A 157 -2.82 14.48 -12.93
C GLY A 157 -1.97 15.06 -11.80
N THR A 158 -2.35 14.78 -10.55
CA THR A 158 -1.63 15.21 -9.34
C THR A 158 -1.61 14.10 -8.28
N VAL A 159 -0.98 14.35 -7.14
CA VAL A 159 -0.93 13.44 -5.99
C VAL A 159 -2.14 13.62 -5.06
N ILE A 160 -2.47 12.57 -4.31
CA ILE A 160 -3.66 12.53 -3.43
C ILE A 160 -3.68 13.62 -2.35
N SER A 161 -2.52 14.14 -1.95
CA SER A 161 -2.44 15.26 -0.99
C SER A 161 -3.28 16.48 -1.42
N ALA A 162 -3.33 16.80 -2.72
CA ALA A 162 -4.13 17.92 -3.22
C ALA A 162 -5.64 17.67 -3.10
N ALA A 163 -6.08 16.44 -3.36
CA ALA A 163 -7.46 16.02 -3.19
C ALA A 163 -7.86 16.05 -1.70
N LEU A 164 -7.03 15.49 -0.82
CA LEU A 164 -7.29 15.51 0.63
C LEU A 164 -7.28 16.92 1.22
N PHE A 165 -6.44 17.82 0.71
CA PHE A 165 -6.44 19.24 1.10
C PHE A 165 -7.75 19.93 0.70
N GLY A 166 -8.28 19.62 -0.49
CA GLY A 166 -9.59 20.06 -0.94
C GLY A 166 -10.72 19.55 -0.06
N ALA A 167 -10.68 18.26 0.30
CA ALA A 167 -11.64 17.66 1.21
C ALA A 167 -11.60 18.28 2.61
N LEU A 168 -10.40 18.59 3.12
CA LEU A 168 -10.21 19.31 4.39
C LEU A 168 -10.84 20.70 4.33
N ALA A 169 -10.58 21.47 3.27
CA ALA A 169 -11.20 22.78 3.08
C ALA A 169 -12.73 22.71 2.97
N GLY A 170 -13.26 21.69 2.28
CA GLY A 170 -14.71 21.49 2.14
C GLY A 170 -15.38 20.86 3.36
N SER A 171 -14.61 20.43 4.36
CA SER A 171 -15.13 19.85 5.59
C SER A 171 -15.61 20.90 6.60
N ASP A 172 -15.22 22.17 6.43
CA ASP A 172 -15.43 23.25 7.40
C ASP A 172 -14.87 22.95 8.80
N ALA A 173 -13.92 21.99 8.91
CA ALA A 173 -13.32 21.62 10.20
C ALA A 173 -12.28 22.63 10.69
N LEU A 174 -11.73 23.45 9.79
CA LEU A 174 -10.79 24.52 10.12
C LEU A 174 -11.42 25.89 9.89
N PRO A 175 -11.07 26.91 10.71
CA PRO A 175 -11.65 28.25 10.66
C PRO A 175 -11.01 29.13 9.56
N PHE A 176 -10.74 28.56 8.39
CA PHE A 176 -10.08 29.24 7.28
C PHE A 176 -10.94 29.23 6.02
N THR A 177 -10.86 30.30 5.24
CA THR A 177 -11.56 30.44 3.97
C THR A 177 -10.93 29.56 2.91
N LYS A 178 -11.73 29.12 1.93
CA LYS A 178 -11.24 28.41 0.75
C LYS A 178 -10.07 29.13 0.05
N ASN A 179 -10.10 30.45 0.00
CA ASN A 179 -9.02 31.24 -0.62
C ASN A 179 -7.68 31.11 0.13
N GLN A 180 -7.71 31.02 1.46
CA GLN A 180 -6.50 30.79 2.26
C GLN A 180 -5.87 29.42 1.95
N PHE A 181 -6.70 28.38 1.76
CA PHE A 181 -6.23 27.08 1.30
C PHE A 181 -5.60 27.16 -0.10
N THR A 182 -6.31 27.72 -1.09
CA THR A 182 -5.79 27.75 -2.47
C THR A 182 -4.51 28.58 -2.58
N THR A 183 -4.39 29.66 -1.81
CA THR A 183 -3.16 30.48 -1.78
C THR A 183 -1.95 29.69 -1.25
N ALA A 184 -2.13 28.78 -0.29
CA ALA A 184 -1.04 27.91 0.19
C ALA A 184 -0.53 26.95 -0.89
N VAL A 185 -1.44 26.41 -1.71
CA VAL A 185 -1.05 25.60 -2.89
C VAL A 185 -0.27 26.46 -3.89
N GLU A 186 -0.73 27.68 -4.17
CA GLU A 186 -0.06 28.60 -5.09
C GLU A 186 1.35 28.99 -4.62
N ARG A 187 1.54 29.28 -3.33
CA ARG A 187 2.86 29.60 -2.73
C ARG A 187 3.88 28.48 -2.91
N SER A 188 3.43 27.22 -2.88
CA SER A 188 4.34 26.08 -3.08
C SER A 188 4.94 25.99 -4.49
N GLY A 189 4.28 26.57 -5.50
CA GLY A 189 4.77 26.65 -6.88
C GLY A 189 4.82 25.33 -7.67
N LEU A 190 4.60 24.17 -7.03
CA LEU A 190 4.72 22.85 -7.65
C LEU A 190 3.36 22.32 -8.13
N GLY A 191 3.22 22.11 -9.44
CA GLY A 191 2.03 21.45 -10.02
C GLY A 191 0.71 22.18 -9.75
N VAL A 192 0.76 23.48 -9.43
CA VAL A 192 -0.35 24.30 -8.89
C VAL A 192 -1.67 24.08 -9.64
N LYS A 193 -1.65 24.16 -10.98
CA LYS A 193 -2.85 24.01 -11.81
C LYS A 193 -3.56 22.67 -11.59
N ASN A 194 -2.82 21.56 -11.58
CA ASN A 194 -3.38 20.22 -11.41
C ASN A 194 -3.82 19.99 -9.96
N SER A 195 -3.04 20.51 -9.00
CA SER A 195 -3.38 20.45 -7.57
C SER A 195 -4.67 21.20 -7.26
N LEU A 196 -4.85 22.42 -7.79
CA LEU A 196 -6.09 23.18 -7.63
C LEU A 196 -7.29 22.52 -8.30
N ALA A 197 -7.09 21.83 -9.43
CA ALA A 197 -8.16 21.07 -10.08
C ALA A 197 -8.63 19.86 -9.24
N ALA A 198 -7.72 19.15 -8.58
CA ALA A 198 -8.07 18.08 -7.64
C ALA A 198 -8.71 18.64 -6.36
N PHE A 199 -8.15 19.72 -5.83
CA PHE A 199 -8.64 20.44 -4.65
C PHE A 199 -10.11 20.83 -4.83
N GLU A 200 -10.46 21.45 -5.96
CA GLU A 200 -11.82 21.92 -6.22
C GLU A 200 -12.85 20.77 -6.22
N LYS A 201 -12.55 19.69 -6.93
CA LYS A 201 -13.43 18.50 -6.98
C LYS A 201 -13.62 17.88 -5.60
N SER A 202 -12.55 17.77 -4.83
CA SER A 202 -12.62 17.19 -3.48
C SER A 202 -13.29 18.11 -2.46
N PHE A 203 -13.17 19.43 -2.62
CA PHE A 203 -13.94 20.41 -1.85
C PHE A 203 -15.44 20.21 -2.06
N GLU A 204 -15.87 20.05 -3.32
CA GLU A 204 -17.27 19.77 -3.65
C GLU A 204 -17.75 18.42 -3.07
N ILE A 205 -16.93 17.37 -3.15
CA ILE A 205 -17.24 16.06 -2.54
C ILE A 205 -17.50 16.22 -1.05
N ALA A 206 -16.59 16.89 -0.32
CA ALA A 206 -16.71 17.12 1.11
C ALA A 206 -17.96 17.94 1.47
N GLN A 207 -18.21 19.04 0.76
CA GLN A 207 -19.40 19.88 0.96
C GLN A 207 -20.71 19.14 0.68
N ASN A 208 -20.73 18.26 -0.32
CA ASN A 208 -21.89 17.43 -0.60
C ASN A 208 -22.12 16.35 0.46
N SER A 209 -21.06 15.84 1.10
CA SER A 209 -21.18 14.93 2.25
C SER A 209 -21.80 15.61 3.49
N LEU A 210 -21.81 16.96 3.56
CA LEU A 210 -22.41 17.71 4.67
C LEU A 210 -23.91 17.89 4.55
N LYS A 211 -24.45 17.71 3.34
CA LYS A 211 -25.89 17.82 3.11
C LYS A 211 -26.58 16.58 3.71
N PRO A 212 -27.76 16.73 4.34
CA PRO A 212 -28.51 15.59 4.84
C PRO A 212 -28.79 14.61 3.70
N LYS A 213 -28.29 13.37 3.85
CA LYS A 213 -28.33 12.33 2.80
C LYS A 213 -29.79 12.08 2.38
N SER A 214 -30.12 12.34 1.11
CA SER A 214 -31.23 11.65 0.45
C SER A 214 -30.65 10.44 -0.29
N ASN A 215 -30.94 9.25 0.25
CA ASN A 215 -30.67 7.93 -0.35
C ASN A 215 -29.18 7.50 -0.48
N PRO A 216 -28.94 6.17 -0.53
CA PRO A 216 -27.67 5.58 -0.15
C PRO A 216 -26.59 5.82 -1.19
N VAL A 217 -25.36 5.96 -0.70
CA VAL A 217 -24.12 5.97 -1.48
C VAL A 217 -24.18 4.81 -2.47
N SER A 218 -24.00 5.11 -3.76
CA SER A 218 -23.85 4.07 -4.78
C SER A 218 -22.55 3.35 -4.50
N ILE A 219 -22.64 2.22 -3.82
CA ILE A 219 -21.53 1.28 -3.69
C ILE A 219 -21.30 0.75 -5.09
N SER A 220 -20.24 1.21 -5.75
CA SER A 220 -19.60 0.40 -6.78
C SER A 220 -19.07 -0.82 -6.05
N ILE A 221 -19.88 -1.88 -6.01
CA ILE A 221 -19.38 -3.21 -5.69
C ILE A 221 -18.32 -3.43 -6.75
N GLY A 222 -17.05 -3.24 -6.38
CA GLY A 222 -15.95 -3.74 -7.16
C GLY A 222 -16.29 -5.19 -7.37
N ALA A 223 -16.65 -5.55 -8.61
CA ALA A 223 -17.08 -6.89 -8.91
C ALA A 223 -16.07 -7.83 -8.27
N LYS A 224 -16.55 -8.85 -7.54
CA LYS A 224 -15.71 -10.01 -7.21
C LYS A 224 -14.93 -10.29 -8.49
N PRO A 225 -13.58 -10.24 -8.50
CA PRO A 225 -12.84 -10.56 -9.70
C PRO A 225 -13.46 -11.85 -10.23
N ALA A 226 -14.05 -11.79 -11.42
CA ALA A 226 -14.71 -12.95 -12.03
C ALA A 226 -13.74 -14.11 -11.83
N ASP A 227 -14.19 -15.13 -11.08
CA ASP A 227 -13.38 -16.12 -10.37
C ASP A 227 -11.94 -16.10 -10.85
N ALA A 228 -11.05 -15.48 -10.05
CA ALA A 228 -9.66 -15.16 -10.39
C ALA A 228 -9.19 -16.00 -11.59
N PRO A 229 -9.10 -15.42 -12.81
CA PRO A 229 -8.86 -16.19 -14.03
C PRO A 229 -7.69 -17.09 -13.75
N THR A 230 -7.92 -18.41 -13.84
CA THR A 230 -6.96 -19.50 -13.62
C THR A 230 -5.56 -18.97 -13.79
N ALA A 231 -4.90 -18.64 -12.66
CA ALA A 231 -3.64 -17.91 -12.56
C ALA A 231 -3.17 -17.34 -13.91
N ASN A 232 -3.74 -16.22 -14.37
CA ASN A 232 -3.41 -15.67 -15.69
C ASN A 232 -1.88 -15.47 -15.76
N LEU A 233 -1.16 -16.39 -16.42
CA LEU A 233 0.30 -16.49 -16.42
C LEU A 233 0.94 -15.34 -17.22
N GLY A 234 0.14 -14.39 -17.70
CA GLY A 234 0.53 -13.37 -18.67
C GLY A 234 0.84 -13.97 -20.04
N LEU A 235 0.39 -15.21 -20.31
CA LEU A 235 0.61 -15.93 -21.54
C LEU A 235 -0.62 -15.82 -22.45
N THR A 236 -0.37 -15.68 -23.74
CA THR A 236 -1.41 -15.84 -24.76
C THR A 236 -1.77 -17.32 -24.93
N PRO A 237 -2.98 -17.68 -25.39
CA PRO A 237 -3.35 -19.08 -25.64
C PRO A 237 -2.39 -19.82 -26.57
N ALA A 238 -1.79 -19.11 -27.54
CA ALA A 238 -0.78 -19.68 -28.42
C ALA A 238 0.51 -20.06 -27.68
N GLN A 239 0.98 -19.21 -26.77
CA GLN A 239 2.16 -19.49 -25.94
C GLN A 239 1.89 -20.63 -24.94
N GLU A 240 0.69 -20.70 -24.37
CA GLU A 240 0.30 -21.82 -23.51
C GLU A 240 0.37 -23.15 -24.29
N LEU A 241 -0.20 -23.19 -25.49
CA LEU A 241 -0.18 -24.37 -26.34
C LEU A 241 1.24 -24.77 -26.75
N GLU A 242 2.11 -23.79 -27.03
CA GLU A 242 3.53 -24.04 -27.32
C GLU A 242 4.24 -24.71 -26.15
N ILE A 243 4.04 -24.21 -24.92
CA ILE A 243 4.63 -24.79 -23.71
C ILE A 243 4.07 -26.20 -23.45
N LEU A 244 2.77 -26.42 -23.65
CA LEU A 244 2.15 -27.74 -23.49
C LEU A 244 2.75 -28.77 -24.46
N ASN A 245 2.97 -28.40 -25.71
CA ASN A 245 3.53 -29.27 -26.73
C ASN A 245 5.05 -29.50 -26.54
N ASN A 246 5.78 -28.44 -26.20
CA ASN A 246 7.22 -28.44 -26.02
C ASN A 246 7.66 -27.73 -24.73
N PRO A 247 7.51 -28.37 -23.55
CA PRO A 247 7.93 -27.80 -22.28
C PRO A 247 9.42 -27.44 -22.22
N ASN A 248 10.28 -28.19 -22.94
CA ASN A 248 11.72 -27.92 -23.03
C ASN A 248 12.03 -26.61 -23.76
N GLY A 249 11.23 -26.24 -24.77
CA GLY A 249 11.36 -24.95 -25.47
C GLY A 249 11.04 -23.75 -24.57
N ALA A 250 10.29 -23.98 -23.49
CA ALA A 250 9.91 -22.94 -22.56
C ALA A 250 11.03 -22.56 -21.58
N VAL A 251 12.07 -23.37 -21.42
CA VAL A 251 13.09 -23.22 -20.36
C VAL A 251 14.52 -23.15 -20.91
N GLY A 252 15.44 -22.60 -20.13
CA GLY A 252 16.87 -22.62 -20.46
C GLY A 252 17.49 -24.02 -20.34
N SER A 253 18.68 -24.20 -20.93
CA SER A 253 19.39 -25.50 -20.98
C SER A 253 19.51 -26.20 -19.62
N LYS A 254 19.78 -25.44 -18.56
CA LYS A 254 19.93 -25.96 -17.19
C LYS A 254 18.66 -26.60 -16.60
N LEU A 255 17.49 -26.39 -17.19
CA LEU A 255 16.21 -26.90 -16.71
C LEU A 255 15.56 -27.92 -17.67
N GLN A 256 16.22 -28.27 -18.78
CA GLN A 256 15.67 -29.20 -19.77
C GLN A 256 15.39 -30.60 -19.18
N ASP A 257 16.23 -31.09 -18.26
CA ASP A 257 15.98 -32.37 -17.60
C ASP A 257 14.72 -32.33 -16.74
N LEU A 258 14.48 -31.22 -16.03
CA LEU A 258 13.28 -31.04 -15.20
C LEU A 258 12.02 -30.85 -16.06
N ALA A 259 12.12 -30.09 -17.17
CA ALA A 259 11.01 -29.94 -18.11
C ALA A 259 10.68 -31.26 -18.83
N SER A 260 11.68 -32.07 -19.15
CA SER A 260 11.49 -33.42 -19.70
C SER A 260 10.80 -34.34 -18.69
N ARG A 261 11.20 -34.27 -17.40
CA ARG A 261 10.51 -34.97 -16.31
C ARG A 261 9.06 -34.54 -16.15
N ILE A 262 8.76 -33.23 -16.28
CA ILE A 262 7.37 -32.74 -16.25
C ILE A 262 6.57 -33.39 -17.38
N LYS A 263 7.11 -33.35 -18.61
CA LYS A 263 6.45 -33.94 -19.79
C LYS A 263 6.18 -35.44 -19.64
N SER A 264 7.10 -36.19 -19.03
CA SER A 264 6.98 -37.65 -18.93
C SER A 264 6.15 -38.10 -17.72
N ASN A 265 6.23 -37.39 -16.59
CA ASN A 265 5.78 -37.90 -15.29
C ASN A 265 4.60 -37.11 -14.69
N TYR A 266 4.18 -36.01 -15.29
CA TYR A 266 3.05 -35.19 -14.80
C TYR A 266 1.91 -35.14 -15.83
N PRO A 267 0.65 -35.02 -15.36
CA PRO A 267 -0.48 -34.79 -16.25
C PRO A 267 -0.35 -33.46 -17.00
N SER A 268 -0.80 -33.43 -18.26
CA SER A 268 -0.74 -32.24 -19.12
C SER A 268 -1.44 -31.02 -18.51
N ALA A 269 -2.51 -31.25 -17.74
CA ALA A 269 -3.26 -30.23 -17.03
C ALA A 269 -2.41 -29.38 -16.07
N VAL A 270 -1.27 -29.90 -15.60
CA VAL A 270 -0.41 -29.23 -14.60
C VAL A 270 0.92 -28.74 -15.20
N THR A 271 1.16 -29.00 -16.49
CA THR A 271 2.43 -28.66 -17.18
C THR A 271 2.74 -27.17 -17.12
N LEU A 272 1.77 -26.29 -17.40
CA LEU A 272 2.00 -24.84 -17.39
C LEU A 272 2.45 -24.33 -16.01
N MET A 273 1.79 -24.81 -14.95
CA MET A 273 2.09 -24.39 -13.60
C MET A 273 3.42 -24.94 -13.12
N THR A 274 3.71 -26.23 -13.38
CA THR A 274 5.00 -26.84 -13.00
C THR A 274 6.17 -26.24 -13.77
N ILE A 275 6.01 -25.90 -15.05
CA ILE A 275 7.03 -25.18 -15.82
C ILE A 275 7.29 -23.79 -15.23
N SER A 276 6.23 -23.06 -14.87
CA SER A 276 6.37 -21.77 -14.19
C SER A 276 7.04 -21.91 -12.82
N GLY A 277 6.70 -22.98 -12.09
CA GLY A 277 7.28 -23.31 -10.79
C GLY A 277 8.78 -23.61 -10.85
N ILE A 278 9.24 -24.44 -11.79
CA ILE A 278 10.68 -24.73 -11.94
C ILE A 278 11.48 -23.49 -12.37
N LYS A 279 10.91 -22.63 -13.22
CA LYS A 279 11.54 -21.35 -13.60
C LYS A 279 11.70 -20.46 -12.37
N ARG A 280 10.63 -20.28 -11.60
CA ARG A 280 10.61 -19.42 -10.42
C ARG A 280 11.57 -19.89 -9.34
N THR A 281 11.56 -21.19 -9.04
CA THR A 281 12.44 -21.78 -8.01
C THR A 281 13.91 -21.82 -8.45
N ALA A 282 14.18 -22.01 -9.74
CA ALA A 282 15.54 -21.93 -10.26
C ALA A 282 16.09 -20.50 -10.30
N ASP A 283 15.25 -19.50 -10.64
CA ASP A 283 15.65 -18.09 -10.59
C ASP A 283 15.80 -17.58 -9.15
N TYR A 284 15.09 -18.16 -8.20
CA TYR A 284 15.25 -17.85 -6.77
C TYR A 284 16.57 -18.38 -6.22
N GLN A 285 16.94 -19.62 -6.54
CA GLN A 285 18.16 -20.24 -6.03
C GLN A 285 18.96 -20.91 -7.15
N ASP A 286 18.58 -22.12 -7.57
CA ASP A 286 19.28 -22.89 -8.59
C ASP A 286 18.43 -24.07 -9.14
N PRO A 287 18.91 -24.79 -10.19
CA PRO A 287 18.22 -25.97 -10.69
C PRO A 287 18.04 -27.11 -9.66
N ALA A 288 18.92 -27.24 -8.67
CA ALA A 288 18.78 -28.27 -7.63
C ALA A 288 17.59 -27.95 -6.71
N TYR A 289 17.38 -26.68 -6.38
CA TYR A 289 16.21 -26.23 -5.63
C TYR A 289 14.91 -26.38 -6.43
N ALA A 290 14.96 -26.15 -7.74
CA ALA A 290 13.83 -26.45 -8.62
C ALA A 290 13.49 -27.95 -8.69
N LYS A 291 14.48 -28.83 -8.55
CA LYS A 291 14.23 -30.27 -8.39
C LYS A 291 13.50 -30.58 -7.08
N VAL A 292 13.90 -29.95 -5.97
CA VAL A 292 13.21 -30.09 -4.67
C VAL A 292 11.74 -29.69 -4.78
N TYR A 293 11.45 -28.63 -5.54
CA TYR A 293 10.08 -28.21 -5.82
C TYR A 293 9.27 -29.33 -6.50
N LEU A 294 9.77 -29.92 -7.58
CA LEU A 294 9.07 -31.03 -8.24
C LEU A 294 8.91 -32.24 -7.32
N ASP A 295 9.95 -32.59 -6.57
CA ASP A 295 9.93 -33.72 -5.63
C ASP A 295 8.84 -33.56 -4.56
N ARG A 296 8.59 -32.33 -4.08
CA ARG A 296 7.51 -32.02 -3.12
C ARG A 296 6.12 -32.25 -3.70
N LEU A 297 5.95 -32.14 -5.02
CA LEU A 297 4.65 -32.36 -5.68
C LEU A 297 4.31 -33.85 -5.85
N GLU A 298 5.29 -34.76 -5.77
CA GLU A 298 5.08 -36.18 -6.06
C GLU A 298 4.06 -36.85 -5.12
N ALA A 299 4.08 -36.50 -3.84
CA ALA A 299 3.16 -37.06 -2.86
C ALA A 299 1.71 -36.65 -3.15
N VAL A 300 1.50 -35.39 -3.55
CA VAL A 300 0.18 -34.87 -3.92
C VAL A 300 -0.28 -35.45 -5.24
N LYS A 301 0.62 -35.54 -6.25
CA LYS A 301 0.32 -36.14 -7.55
C LYS A 301 -0.24 -37.55 -7.42
N LYS A 302 0.42 -38.39 -6.60
CA LYS A 302 -0.02 -39.77 -6.34
C LYS A 302 -1.40 -39.86 -5.69
N ARG A 303 -1.74 -38.91 -4.81
CA ARG A 303 -3.05 -38.87 -4.16
C ARG A 303 -4.14 -38.35 -5.09
N ASP A 304 -3.85 -37.28 -5.82
CA ASP A 304 -4.79 -36.66 -6.76
C ASP A 304 -5.14 -37.62 -7.92
N SER A 305 -4.20 -38.46 -8.36
CA SER A 305 -4.48 -39.49 -9.37
C SER A 305 -5.44 -40.60 -8.89
N VAL A 306 -5.61 -40.77 -7.58
CA VAL A 306 -6.45 -41.83 -6.99
C VAL A 306 -7.77 -41.27 -6.45
N LEU A 307 -7.73 -40.10 -5.82
CA LEU A 307 -8.85 -39.50 -5.10
C LEU A 307 -9.47 -38.29 -5.83
N GLY A 308 -8.79 -37.76 -6.84
CA GLY A 308 -9.24 -36.59 -7.59
C GLY A 308 -10.34 -36.91 -8.62
N ASP A 309 -10.92 -35.86 -9.18
CA ASP A 309 -11.94 -35.91 -10.24
C ASP A 309 -11.35 -36.07 -11.66
N GLY A 310 -10.05 -36.36 -11.75
CA GLY A 310 -9.31 -36.46 -13.02
C GLY A 310 -8.87 -35.12 -13.62
N THR A 311 -9.27 -33.97 -13.06
CA THR A 311 -8.86 -32.64 -13.53
C THR A 311 -7.48 -32.23 -13.04
N TYR A 312 -6.98 -32.88 -11.98
CA TYR A 312 -5.75 -32.51 -11.27
C TYR A 312 -5.73 -31.07 -10.73
N ARG A 313 -6.90 -30.49 -10.46
CA ARG A 313 -7.02 -29.13 -9.92
C ARG A 313 -6.27 -28.97 -8.60
N ILE A 314 -6.31 -29.98 -7.72
CA ILE A 314 -5.61 -29.95 -6.43
C ILE A 314 -4.11 -29.89 -6.67
N LEU A 315 -3.56 -30.79 -7.49
CA LEU A 315 -2.14 -30.80 -7.83
C LEU A 315 -1.70 -29.48 -8.48
N ASN A 316 -2.53 -28.91 -9.35
CA ASN A 316 -2.23 -27.64 -10.01
C ASN A 316 -2.14 -26.48 -9.00
N GLU A 317 -3.07 -26.37 -8.06
CA GLU A 317 -3.01 -25.35 -7.01
C GLU A 317 -1.85 -25.58 -6.04
N VAL A 318 -1.56 -26.84 -5.67
CA VAL A 318 -0.39 -27.18 -4.85
C VAL A 318 0.89 -26.82 -5.59
N ALA A 319 0.98 -27.06 -6.90
CA ALA A 319 2.13 -26.67 -7.73
C ALA A 319 2.36 -25.15 -7.69
N ARG A 320 1.28 -24.36 -7.74
CA ARG A 320 1.33 -22.90 -7.64
C ARG A 320 1.84 -22.45 -6.27
N TYR A 321 1.18 -22.86 -5.19
CA TYR A 321 1.51 -22.39 -3.84
C TYR A 321 2.85 -22.91 -3.34
N THR A 322 3.23 -24.14 -3.68
CA THR A 322 4.55 -24.68 -3.30
C THR A 322 5.67 -23.85 -3.92
N ALA A 323 5.54 -23.44 -5.19
CA ALA A 323 6.55 -22.59 -5.83
C ALA A 323 6.62 -21.21 -5.15
N LEU A 324 5.47 -20.60 -4.82
CA LEU A 324 5.42 -19.31 -4.14
C LEU A 324 6.06 -19.38 -2.75
N TRP A 325 5.72 -20.39 -1.95
CA TRP A 325 6.25 -20.54 -0.59
C TRP A 325 7.72 -20.91 -0.54
N MET A 326 8.20 -21.63 -1.56
CA MET A 326 9.63 -21.91 -1.70
C MET A 326 10.46 -20.69 -2.09
N THR A 327 9.84 -19.60 -2.54
CA THR A 327 10.51 -18.43 -3.11
C THR A 327 10.02 -17.14 -2.46
N TYR A 328 10.21 -17.06 -1.15
CA TYR A 328 9.90 -15.88 -0.36
C TYR A 328 10.96 -14.78 -0.56
N GLU A 329 10.59 -13.53 -0.33
CA GLU A 329 11.49 -12.39 -0.50
C GLU A 329 12.33 -12.17 0.76
N ASP A 330 13.35 -13.02 0.94
CA ASP A 330 14.39 -12.81 1.95
C ASP A 330 15.30 -11.61 1.60
N THR A 331 16.13 -11.21 2.57
CA THR A 331 17.06 -10.08 2.43
C THR A 331 18.04 -10.24 1.26
N ILE A 332 18.50 -11.46 0.97
CA ILE A 332 19.42 -11.76 -0.15
C ILE A 332 18.68 -11.60 -1.49
N ARG A 333 17.45 -12.11 -1.57
CA ARG A 333 16.60 -12.02 -2.75
C ARG A 333 16.19 -10.59 -3.03
N VAL A 334 15.86 -9.80 -2.01
CA VAL A 334 15.59 -8.37 -2.16
C VAL A 334 16.83 -7.65 -2.67
N ALA A 335 18.02 -7.98 -2.16
CA ALA A 335 19.28 -7.41 -2.64
C ALA A 335 19.56 -7.78 -4.11
N ASP A 336 19.35 -9.03 -4.51
CA ASP A 336 19.42 -9.46 -5.91
C ASP A 336 18.45 -8.66 -6.80
N LEU A 337 17.17 -8.60 -6.42
CA LEU A 337 16.16 -7.84 -7.17
C LEU A 337 16.51 -6.34 -7.29
N LYS A 338 17.08 -5.74 -6.25
CA LYS A 338 17.51 -4.34 -6.24
C LYS A 338 18.73 -4.08 -7.13
N THR A 339 19.57 -5.08 -7.36
CA THR A 339 20.80 -4.96 -8.16
C THR A 339 20.65 -5.43 -9.62
N ARG A 340 19.50 -6.02 -9.98
CA ARG A 340 19.22 -6.45 -11.37
C ARG A 340 19.20 -5.29 -12.36
N ARG A 341 19.88 -5.47 -13.49
CA ARG A 341 19.93 -4.49 -14.61
C ARG A 341 18.54 -4.10 -15.13
N THR A 342 17.60 -5.04 -15.14
CA THR A 342 16.22 -4.79 -15.57
C THR A 342 15.51 -3.75 -14.69
N ARG A 343 15.79 -3.74 -13.38
CA ARG A 343 15.29 -2.70 -12.46
C ARG A 343 15.86 -1.34 -12.83
N PHE A 344 17.17 -1.23 -13.05
CA PHE A 344 17.79 0.04 -13.42
C PHE A 344 17.20 0.60 -14.73
N ASN A 345 16.99 -0.24 -15.75
CA ASN A 345 16.34 0.18 -16.99
C ASN A 345 14.92 0.71 -16.76
N ARG A 346 14.14 0.04 -15.89
CA ARG A 346 12.78 0.48 -15.53
C ARG A 346 12.80 1.81 -14.79
N VAL A 347 13.66 1.95 -13.80
CA VAL A 347 13.79 3.18 -12.99
C VAL A 347 14.22 4.37 -13.86
N ASN A 348 15.17 4.18 -14.79
CA ASN A 348 15.56 5.22 -15.74
C ASN A 348 14.40 5.66 -16.63
N LYS A 349 13.57 4.71 -17.09
CA LYS A 349 12.39 5.00 -17.91
C LYS A 349 11.31 5.74 -17.12
N GLU A 350 11.04 5.33 -15.88
CA GLU A 350 10.07 5.98 -14.98
C GLU A 350 10.52 7.41 -14.63
N ALA A 351 11.82 7.61 -14.38
CA ALA A 351 12.40 8.92 -14.09
C ALA A 351 12.64 9.79 -15.34
N ARG A 352 12.38 9.28 -16.56
CA ARG A 352 12.57 9.98 -17.85
C ARG A 352 13.98 10.59 -18.00
N VAL A 353 14.99 9.87 -17.56
CA VAL A 353 16.41 10.29 -17.63
C VAL A 353 16.83 10.42 -19.10
N GLY A 354 17.36 11.58 -19.48
CA GLY A 354 17.91 11.81 -20.83
C GLY A 354 19.20 11.01 -21.09
N ASP A 355 19.55 10.79 -22.35
CA ASP A 355 20.72 9.98 -22.75
C ASP A 355 22.07 10.55 -22.24
N ASP A 356 22.10 11.84 -21.93
CA ASP A 356 23.24 12.61 -21.42
C ASP A 356 23.22 12.78 -19.88
N GLN A 357 22.20 12.27 -19.20
CA GLN A 357 22.02 12.42 -17.76
C GLN A 357 22.47 11.18 -16.98
N ILE A 358 23.23 11.39 -15.89
CA ILE A 358 23.68 10.32 -15.00
C ILE A 358 22.72 10.22 -13.81
N MET A 359 22.13 9.03 -13.62
CA MET A 359 21.22 8.74 -12.51
C MET A 359 21.90 7.80 -11.50
N GLN A 360 22.01 8.24 -10.24
CA GLN A 360 22.55 7.43 -9.15
C GLN A 360 21.42 7.01 -8.19
N VAL A 361 21.19 5.70 -8.06
CA VAL A 361 20.28 5.15 -7.07
C VAL A 361 21.06 4.87 -5.78
N ARG A 362 20.62 5.45 -4.66
CA ARG A 362 21.10 5.07 -3.32
C ARG A 362 19.97 4.37 -2.58
N GLU A 363 20.27 3.18 -2.08
CA GLU A 363 19.35 2.37 -1.30
C GLU A 363 19.85 2.35 0.15
N PHE A 364 18.97 2.64 1.09
CA PHE A 364 19.28 2.59 2.52
C PHE A 364 18.63 1.33 3.11
N LEU A 365 19.39 0.58 3.90
CA LEU A 365 18.90 -0.57 4.65
C LEU A 365 19.20 -0.32 6.13
N HIS A 366 18.16 -0.40 6.96
CA HIS A 366 18.28 -0.35 8.42
C HIS A 366 17.77 -1.70 8.96
N PRO A 367 18.62 -2.74 8.95
CA PRO A 367 18.19 -4.08 9.33
C PRO A 367 18.06 -4.15 10.86
N MET A 368 16.98 -4.78 11.34
CA MET A 368 16.85 -5.17 12.74
C MET A 368 17.58 -6.51 12.96
N ALA A 369 17.58 -6.99 14.21
CA ALA A 369 18.21 -8.25 14.57
C ALA A 369 17.60 -9.44 13.78
N GLU A 370 16.31 -9.36 13.47
CA GLU A 370 15.55 -10.31 12.69
C GLU A 370 16.07 -10.41 11.25
N GLU A 371 16.22 -9.29 10.53
CA GLU A 371 16.75 -9.31 9.17
C GLU A 371 18.19 -9.81 9.08
N ILE A 372 19.00 -9.55 10.12
CA ILE A 372 20.36 -10.10 10.22
C ILE A 372 20.28 -11.61 10.48
N ALA A 373 19.46 -12.04 11.45
CA ALA A 373 19.31 -13.44 11.81
C ALA A 373 18.85 -14.30 10.62
N ASP A 374 17.95 -13.77 9.79
CA ASP A 374 17.44 -14.42 8.58
C ASP A 374 18.52 -14.73 7.54
N THR A 375 19.64 -14.00 7.53
CA THR A 375 20.77 -14.26 6.61
C THR A 375 21.74 -15.32 7.13
N LEU A 376 21.65 -15.68 8.41
CA LEU A 376 22.62 -16.55 9.06
C LEU A 376 22.18 -18.03 9.02
N PRO A 377 23.13 -18.98 9.09
CA PRO A 377 22.81 -20.38 9.35
C PRO A 377 21.90 -20.53 10.57
N THR A 378 20.95 -21.46 10.53
CA THR A 378 19.86 -21.60 11.52
C THR A 378 20.31 -21.53 12.98
N LEU A 379 21.46 -22.14 13.31
CA LEU A 379 22.01 -22.11 14.68
C LEU A 379 22.43 -20.70 15.11
N LEU A 380 23.08 -19.94 14.22
CA LEU A 380 23.56 -18.59 14.48
C LEU A 380 22.41 -17.57 14.49
N GLY A 381 21.49 -17.67 13.55
CA GLY A 381 20.28 -16.84 13.54
C GLY A 381 19.41 -17.07 14.78
N GLY A 382 19.23 -18.34 15.16
CA GLY A 382 18.50 -18.71 16.39
C GLY A 382 19.20 -18.25 17.68
N TRP A 383 20.53 -18.16 17.69
CA TRP A 383 21.27 -17.56 18.79
C TRP A 383 21.07 -16.04 18.84
N LEU A 384 21.16 -15.36 17.69
CA LEU A 384 21.02 -13.90 17.57
C LEU A 384 19.62 -13.40 17.99
N ILE A 385 18.55 -14.10 17.61
CA ILE A 385 17.19 -13.74 18.02
C ILE A 385 16.99 -13.91 19.53
N LYS A 386 17.70 -14.86 20.17
CA LYS A 386 17.59 -15.10 21.61
C LYS A 386 18.39 -14.11 22.44
N THR A 387 19.41 -13.47 21.87
CA THR A 387 20.11 -12.38 22.52
C THR A 387 19.22 -11.14 22.50
N LYS A 388 18.64 -10.79 23.66
CA LYS A 388 17.91 -9.53 23.81
C LYS A 388 18.84 -8.35 23.44
N PRO A 389 18.39 -7.39 22.62
CA PRO A 389 19.08 -6.11 22.51
C PRO A 389 19.11 -5.47 23.91
N VAL A 390 20.27 -4.96 24.32
CA VAL A 390 20.40 -4.07 25.49
C VAL A 390 19.91 -2.69 25.11
#